data_AF-A0A4Q2ZDD9-F1
#
_entry.id   AF-A0A4Q2ZDD9-F1
#
_cell.length_a   1.000
_cell.length_b   1.000
_cell.length_c   1.000
_cell.angle_alpha   90.00
_cell.angle_beta   90.00
_cell.angle_gamma   90.00
#
_symmetry.space_group_name_H-M   'P 1'
#
loop_
_entity.id
_entity.type
_entity.pdbx_description
1 polymer ?
#
loop_
_entity_poly.entity_id
_entity_poly.type
_entity_poly.pdbx_seq_one_letter_code
_entity_poly.pdbx_strand_id
1 'polypeptide(L)'
;MTVAPSDDKPAAHATKAGERLPKVSQLDLGRSLAVEAVAASKAPVFDAEEAEAASLRFTKAGEAERVVREHTDDGSLGPFASAEFAGAWIAWFRQDQKGALDFLLATGSGGIYDAGLRQALDGMEIGKHLELAREYLRKPQGSRIAEALGARLSAMSTADAAGMLKSASEAGGELPYARLAAGWPQENVAGFLDLAIASGSTGLLEGYLYGNPRKGSELLVLMEKRNDLPQGFSDFIEGNPELIGHLYRYADPSVPLEERIARMGNLSFLKDSTPEGLREIALKQISTVDINELMKNGPDYRYAFRHGAMTAEEILEAVRKELPAMAAASDYETRVRVFNELASEDANAAFALISHLPEEQRNLAVIHQARWTFRNTSPDAFYAMIGLAGGPDSADAASQRADAWSTYGRGAYGEYGSYYLDWVRGLPPGINRDMARSTLSKVLQAQNQPDLAKEFEQKRP
;
A
#
# COMPACT_ATOMS: atom_id res chain seq x y z
N MET A 1 -4.31 -9.71 68.00
CA MET A 1 -4.24 -8.59 67.03
C MET A 1 -3.50 -9.11 65.82
N THR A 2 -4.26 -9.55 64.83
CA THR A 2 -3.78 -10.18 63.60
C THR A 2 -3.89 -9.13 62.51
N VAL A 3 -2.75 -8.72 61.93
CA VAL A 3 -2.68 -7.72 60.87
C VAL A 3 -3.03 -8.40 59.54
N ALA A 4 -4.01 -7.86 58.83
CA ALA A 4 -4.40 -8.30 57.49
C ALA A 4 -3.40 -7.79 56.43
N PRO A 5 -3.11 -8.57 55.36
CA PRO A 5 -2.32 -8.08 54.25
C PRO A 5 -3.18 -7.20 53.32
N SER A 6 -2.61 -6.07 52.90
CA SER A 6 -3.21 -5.12 51.97
C SER A 6 -3.22 -5.64 50.54
N ASP A 7 -4.40 -5.64 49.92
CA ASP A 7 -4.59 -5.84 48.49
C ASP A 7 -4.15 -4.58 47.72
N ASP A 8 -2.87 -4.51 47.35
CA ASP A 8 -2.41 -3.57 46.32
C ASP A 8 -2.74 -4.15 44.93
N LYS A 9 -3.79 -3.61 44.29
CA LYS A 9 -4.02 -3.79 42.85
C LYS A 9 -3.06 -2.88 42.08
N PRO A 10 -2.35 -3.37 41.05
CA PRO A 10 -1.55 -2.49 40.21
C PRO A 10 -2.47 -1.56 39.42
N ALA A 11 -2.21 -0.26 39.52
CA ALA A 11 -2.83 0.76 38.69
C ALA A 11 -2.48 0.49 37.21
N ALA A 12 -3.51 0.33 36.38
CA ALA A 12 -3.34 0.33 34.94
C ALA A 12 -2.88 1.72 34.50
N HIS A 13 -1.62 1.84 34.08
CA HIS A 13 -1.16 3.03 33.38
C HIS A 13 -1.87 3.08 32.03
N ALA A 14 -2.78 4.05 31.88
CA ALA A 14 -3.32 4.43 30.58
C ALA A 14 -2.16 5.01 29.74
N THR A 15 -1.63 4.21 28.83
CA THR A 15 -0.77 4.67 27.75
C THR A 15 -1.60 5.53 26.80
N LYS A 16 -0.99 6.57 26.23
CA LYS A 16 -1.67 7.45 25.28
C LYS A 16 -2.16 6.61 24.08
N ALA A 17 -3.34 6.93 23.56
CA ALA A 17 -3.84 6.34 22.31
C ALA A 17 -2.73 6.45 21.24
N GLY A 18 -2.23 5.30 20.77
CA GLY A 18 -1.13 5.22 19.81
C GLY A 18 0.16 4.54 20.30
N GLU A 19 0.34 4.31 21.60
CA GLU A 19 1.49 3.52 22.07
C GLU A 19 1.25 2.02 21.85
N ARG A 20 2.01 1.44 20.90
CA ARG A 20 2.17 -0.01 20.80
C ARG A 20 2.78 -0.50 22.12
N LEU A 21 2.05 -1.28 22.91
CA LEU A 21 2.63 -2.01 24.03
C LEU A 21 3.83 -2.81 23.52
N PRO A 22 5.02 -2.70 24.16
CA PRO A 22 6.16 -3.48 23.74
C PRO A 22 5.80 -4.95 23.89
N LYS A 23 5.83 -5.70 22.78
CA LYS A 23 5.79 -7.17 22.84
C LYS A 23 6.84 -7.62 23.84
N VAL A 24 6.54 -8.64 24.65
CA VAL A 24 7.54 -9.33 25.47
C VAL A 24 8.46 -10.12 24.50
N SER A 25 9.37 -9.37 23.87
CA SER A 25 10.53 -9.69 23.00
C SER A 25 11.00 -8.45 22.19
N GLN A 26 10.31 -7.30 22.28
CA GLN A 26 10.60 -6.09 21.51
C GLN A 26 11.70 -5.18 22.06
N LEU A 27 12.26 -5.44 23.25
CA LEU A 27 13.43 -4.68 23.71
C LEU A 27 14.69 -4.97 22.86
N ASP A 28 14.79 -6.18 22.29
CA ASP A 28 15.84 -6.50 21.31
C ASP A 28 15.47 -6.10 19.88
N LEU A 29 14.19 -6.22 19.49
CA LEU A 29 13.70 -5.84 18.17
C LEU A 29 13.59 -4.31 17.96
N GLY A 30 13.29 -3.55 19.01
CA GLY A 30 13.29 -2.08 18.98
C GLY A 30 14.72 -1.53 18.91
N ARG A 31 15.68 -2.21 19.55
CA ARG A 31 17.10 -1.94 19.38
C ARG A 31 17.56 -2.35 17.98
N SER A 32 17.13 -3.50 17.45
CA SER A 32 17.48 -3.92 16.09
C SER A 32 16.85 -3.00 15.04
N LEU A 33 15.60 -2.58 15.18
CA LEU A 33 14.92 -1.67 14.25
C LEU A 33 15.43 -0.24 14.37
N ALA A 34 15.78 0.24 15.57
CA ALA A 34 16.43 1.55 15.72
C ALA A 34 17.88 1.50 15.22
N VAL A 35 18.60 0.40 15.41
CA VAL A 35 19.94 0.18 14.84
C VAL A 35 19.85 0.02 13.32
N GLU A 36 18.84 -0.68 12.78
CA GLU A 36 18.58 -0.82 11.34
C GLU A 36 18.09 0.49 10.73
N ALA A 37 17.26 1.27 11.41
CA ALA A 37 16.82 2.58 10.93
C ALA A 37 17.94 3.62 11.00
N VAL A 38 18.76 3.60 12.06
CA VAL A 38 19.97 4.43 12.16
C VAL A 38 21.02 3.94 11.15
N ALA A 39 21.19 2.63 10.96
CA ALA A 39 22.08 2.05 9.95
C ALA A 39 21.58 2.29 8.53
N ALA A 40 20.26 2.35 8.28
CA ALA A 40 19.67 2.70 7.00
C ALA A 40 19.76 4.21 6.74
N SER A 41 19.63 5.05 7.77
CA SER A 41 19.84 6.50 7.67
C SER A 41 21.32 6.87 7.50
N LYS A 42 22.23 5.96 7.86
CA LYS A 42 23.68 6.06 7.70
C LYS A 42 24.22 5.12 6.62
N ALA A 43 23.35 4.38 5.94
CA ALA A 43 23.77 3.47 4.88
C ALA A 43 24.34 4.36 3.79
N PRO A 44 25.59 4.14 3.37
CA PRO A 44 26.14 4.90 2.27
C PRO A 44 25.20 4.76 1.07
N VAL A 45 24.82 5.92 0.53
CA VAL A 45 24.00 6.01 -0.67
C VAL A 45 24.79 5.31 -1.78
N PHE A 46 24.14 4.39 -2.50
CA PHE A 46 24.74 3.77 -3.67
C PHE A 46 25.18 4.88 -4.64
N ASP A 47 26.49 4.98 -4.87
CA ASP A 47 27.07 5.89 -5.84
C ASP A 47 27.32 5.13 -7.14
N ALA A 48 26.51 5.43 -8.15
CA ALA A 48 26.56 4.76 -9.45
C ALA A 48 27.89 4.99 -10.18
N GLU A 49 28.48 6.18 -10.07
CA GLU A 49 29.72 6.53 -10.75
C GLU A 49 30.92 5.82 -10.10
N GLU A 50 30.98 5.81 -8.76
CA GLU A 50 32.01 5.09 -8.04
C GLU A 50 31.92 3.57 -8.24
N ALA A 51 30.70 3.02 -8.20
CA ALA A 51 30.47 1.60 -8.45
C ALA A 51 30.89 1.20 -9.88
N GLU A 52 30.55 2.02 -10.88
CA GLU A 52 30.97 1.80 -12.26
C GLU A 52 32.49 1.84 -12.40
N ALA A 53 33.15 2.85 -11.83
CA ALA A 53 34.61 2.98 -11.85
C ALA A 53 35.31 1.81 -11.14
N ALA A 54 34.75 1.34 -10.03
CA ALA A 54 35.25 0.16 -9.32
C ALA A 54 35.08 -1.12 -10.13
N SER A 55 33.99 -1.26 -10.90
CA SER A 55 33.73 -2.44 -11.74
C SER A 55 34.84 -2.70 -12.76
N LEU A 56 35.48 -1.64 -13.26
CA LEU A 56 36.56 -1.72 -14.24
C LEU A 56 37.84 -2.38 -13.69
N ARG A 57 37.96 -2.55 -12.37
CA ARG A 57 39.11 -3.21 -11.73
C ARG A 57 39.05 -4.74 -11.83
N PHE A 58 37.86 -5.31 -12.05
CA PHE A 58 37.62 -6.75 -12.05
C PHE A 58 37.66 -7.33 -13.47
N THR A 59 38.86 -7.37 -14.07
CA THR A 59 39.02 -7.79 -15.47
C THR A 59 39.17 -9.30 -15.65
N LYS A 60 39.45 -10.06 -14.58
CA LYS A 60 39.66 -11.52 -14.67
C LYS A 60 38.34 -12.26 -14.43
N ALA A 61 38.10 -13.29 -15.24
CA ALA A 61 36.92 -14.15 -15.09
C ALA A 61 36.88 -14.78 -13.69
N GLY A 62 35.72 -14.68 -13.02
CA GLY A 62 35.48 -15.26 -11.70
C GLY A 62 36.06 -14.46 -10.52
N GLU A 63 36.90 -13.45 -10.77
CA GLU A 63 37.43 -12.58 -9.71
C GLU A 63 36.32 -11.78 -9.03
N ALA A 64 35.43 -11.22 -9.84
CA ALA A 64 34.29 -10.43 -9.40
C ALA A 64 33.30 -11.25 -8.56
N GLU A 65 32.96 -12.46 -9.02
CA GLU A 65 32.13 -13.41 -8.26
C GLU A 65 32.77 -13.77 -6.92
N ARG A 66 34.07 -14.10 -6.92
CA ARG A 66 34.79 -14.42 -5.69
C ARG A 66 34.70 -13.28 -4.68
N VAL A 67 34.94 -12.04 -5.10
CA VAL A 67 34.84 -10.87 -4.21
C VAL A 67 33.43 -10.70 -3.67
N VAL A 68 32.40 -10.85 -4.51
CA VAL A 68 31.00 -10.79 -4.05
C VAL A 68 30.72 -11.88 -3.01
N ARG A 69 31.11 -13.13 -3.25
CA ARG A 69 30.89 -14.23 -2.31
C ARG A 69 31.65 -14.05 -1.00
N GLU A 70 32.92 -13.63 -1.06
CA GLU A 70 33.75 -13.35 0.12
C GLU A 70 33.09 -12.31 1.03
N HIS A 71 32.45 -11.29 0.45
CA HIS A 71 31.73 -10.26 1.20
C HIS A 71 30.33 -10.68 1.68
N THR A 72 29.80 -11.82 1.24
CA THR A 72 28.46 -12.29 1.67
C THR A 72 28.50 -13.53 2.56
N ASP A 73 29.53 -14.36 2.44
CA ASP A 73 29.69 -15.60 3.20
C ASP A 73 30.08 -15.34 4.68
N ASP A 74 30.56 -14.15 5.02
CA ASP A 74 30.89 -13.74 6.39
C ASP A 74 29.69 -13.27 7.23
N GLY A 75 28.49 -13.24 6.64
CA GLY A 75 27.26 -12.78 7.29
C GLY A 75 27.09 -11.26 7.37
N SER A 76 27.93 -10.48 6.69
CA SER A 76 27.74 -9.03 6.57
C SER A 76 26.58 -8.71 5.60
N LEU A 77 25.36 -8.64 6.14
CA LEU A 77 24.12 -8.38 5.40
C LEU A 77 23.99 -6.96 4.79
N GLY A 78 25.08 -6.23 4.55
CA GLY A 78 25.04 -4.87 3.99
C GLY A 78 26.10 -4.56 2.92
N PRO A 79 26.29 -5.38 1.87
CA PRO A 79 27.56 -5.36 1.13
C PRO A 79 27.67 -4.30 0.03
N PHE A 80 26.58 -3.74 -0.51
CA PHE A 80 26.67 -2.62 -1.48
C PHE A 80 27.05 -1.27 -0.85
N ALA A 81 27.38 -1.26 0.46
CA ALA A 81 27.84 -0.08 1.13
C ALA A 81 29.23 0.39 0.68
N SER A 82 30.00 -0.46 -0.02
CA SER A 82 31.28 -0.10 -0.62
C SER A 82 31.19 -0.09 -2.14
N ALA A 83 31.86 0.90 -2.76
CA ALA A 83 32.04 0.94 -4.21
C ALA A 83 32.72 -0.34 -4.75
N GLU A 84 33.59 -0.97 -3.96
CA GLU A 84 34.29 -2.20 -4.34
C GLU A 84 33.32 -3.37 -4.54
N PHE A 85 32.42 -3.62 -3.58
CA PHE A 85 31.43 -4.68 -3.73
C PHE A 85 30.45 -4.37 -4.86
N ALA A 86 29.97 -3.12 -4.94
CA ALA A 86 29.08 -2.69 -5.99
C ALA A 86 29.70 -2.89 -7.38
N GLY A 87 30.96 -2.49 -7.54
CA GLY A 87 31.74 -2.70 -8.74
C GLY A 87 31.99 -4.18 -9.04
N ALA A 88 32.32 -5.00 -8.04
CA ALA A 88 32.47 -6.44 -8.20
C ALA A 88 31.18 -7.09 -8.67
N TRP A 89 30.04 -6.70 -8.09
CA TRP A 89 28.75 -7.23 -8.50
C TRP A 89 28.38 -6.85 -9.94
N ILE A 90 28.55 -5.57 -10.32
CA ILE A 90 28.33 -5.10 -11.70
C ILE A 90 29.24 -5.86 -12.68
N ALA A 91 30.53 -6.01 -12.34
CA ALA A 91 31.48 -6.75 -13.16
C ALA A 91 31.11 -8.24 -13.29
N TRP A 92 30.68 -8.88 -12.19
CA TRP A 92 30.20 -10.25 -12.22
C TRP A 92 28.98 -10.40 -13.11
N PHE A 93 27.98 -9.51 -12.97
CA PHE A 93 26.79 -9.53 -13.81
C PHE A 93 27.12 -9.40 -15.31
N ARG A 94 28.12 -8.59 -15.67
CA ARG A 94 28.59 -8.46 -17.06
C ARG A 94 29.30 -9.72 -17.58
N GLN A 95 29.98 -10.46 -16.71
CA GLN A 95 30.70 -11.69 -17.05
C GLN A 95 29.79 -12.92 -17.10
N ASP A 96 28.88 -13.05 -16.13
CA ASP A 96 27.91 -14.15 -15.96
C ASP A 96 26.59 -13.62 -15.39
N GLN A 97 25.71 -13.17 -16.29
CA GLN A 97 24.39 -12.63 -15.96
C GLN A 97 23.55 -13.62 -15.16
N LYS A 98 23.60 -14.91 -15.55
CA LYS A 98 22.80 -15.95 -14.91
C LYS A 98 23.28 -16.20 -13.48
N GLY A 99 24.59 -16.36 -13.28
CA GLY A 99 25.17 -16.54 -11.95
C GLY A 99 24.84 -15.38 -11.01
N ALA A 100 25.00 -14.14 -11.49
CA ALA A 100 24.70 -12.95 -10.69
C ALA A 100 23.19 -12.81 -10.36
N LEU A 101 22.29 -13.13 -11.29
CA LEU A 101 20.84 -13.09 -11.06
C LEU A 101 20.33 -14.22 -10.15
N ASP A 102 20.91 -15.42 -10.26
CA ASP A 102 20.59 -16.54 -9.37
C ASP A 102 21.10 -16.26 -7.95
N PHE A 103 22.24 -15.56 -7.81
CA PHE A 103 22.70 -15.05 -6.52
C PHE A 103 21.77 -14.00 -5.90
N LEU A 104 21.24 -13.06 -6.69
CA LEU A 104 20.23 -12.11 -6.21
C LEU A 104 18.96 -12.80 -5.69
N LEU A 105 18.59 -13.96 -6.24
CA LEU A 105 17.46 -14.74 -5.68
C LEU A 105 17.79 -15.32 -4.32
N ALA A 106 18.98 -15.92 -4.21
CA ALA A 106 19.38 -16.62 -3.00
C ALA A 106 19.56 -15.67 -1.80
N THR A 107 20.04 -14.46 -2.06
CA THR A 107 20.33 -13.45 -1.03
C THR A 107 19.12 -12.61 -0.63
N GLY A 108 18.01 -12.73 -1.34
CA GLY A 108 16.83 -11.91 -1.12
C GLY A 108 16.92 -10.55 -1.80
N SER A 109 15.77 -9.90 -1.89
CA SER A 109 15.52 -8.82 -2.81
C SER A 109 15.31 -7.53 -2.00
N GLY A 110 16.08 -6.46 -2.20
CA GLY A 110 15.98 -5.22 -1.41
C GLY A 110 16.84 -4.06 -1.94
N GLY A 111 16.56 -2.84 -1.48
CA GLY A 111 16.87 -1.57 -2.15
C GLY A 111 18.30 -1.40 -2.72
N ILE A 112 19.34 -1.84 -2.01
CA ILE A 112 20.73 -1.71 -2.48
C ILE A 112 21.06 -2.64 -3.67
N TYR A 113 20.50 -3.86 -3.69
CA TYR A 113 20.66 -4.80 -4.80
C TYR A 113 19.92 -4.34 -6.06
N ASP A 114 18.83 -3.58 -5.88
CA ASP A 114 18.05 -3.02 -6.98
C ASP A 114 18.80 -1.90 -7.69
N ALA A 115 19.53 -1.06 -6.93
CA ALA A 115 20.37 0.00 -7.51
C ALA A 115 21.52 -0.59 -8.32
N GLY A 116 22.23 -1.60 -7.78
CA GLY A 116 23.27 -2.32 -8.49
C GLY A 116 22.76 -2.99 -9.77
N LEU A 117 21.62 -3.68 -9.70
CA LEU A 117 20.97 -4.30 -10.87
C LEU A 117 20.63 -3.27 -11.95
N ARG A 118 20.03 -2.14 -11.58
CA ARG A 118 19.72 -1.05 -12.53
C ARG A 118 20.98 -0.55 -13.22
N GLN A 119 22.04 -0.25 -12.46
CA GLN A 119 23.32 0.21 -13.02
C GLN A 119 23.93 -0.82 -13.99
N ALA A 120 23.90 -2.10 -13.64
CA ALA A 120 24.41 -3.15 -14.51
C ALA A 120 23.58 -3.32 -15.79
N LEU A 121 22.26 -3.16 -15.69
CA LEU A 121 21.34 -3.18 -16.83
C LEU A 121 21.49 -1.93 -17.72
N ASP A 122 21.80 -0.76 -17.16
CA ASP A 122 22.00 0.48 -17.93
C ASP A 122 23.22 0.40 -18.85
N GLY A 123 24.30 -0.25 -18.39
CA GLY A 123 25.47 -0.54 -19.21
C GLY A 123 25.28 -1.66 -20.25
N MET A 124 24.15 -2.37 -20.24
CA MET A 124 23.86 -3.45 -21.18
C MET A 124 23.28 -2.91 -22.48
N GLU A 125 23.68 -3.47 -23.62
CA GLU A 125 22.99 -3.23 -24.90
C GLU A 125 21.48 -3.52 -24.77
N ILE A 126 20.65 -2.61 -25.28
CA ILE A 126 19.19 -2.67 -25.07
C ILE A 126 18.55 -3.94 -25.66
N GLY A 127 19.06 -4.48 -26.78
CA GLY A 127 18.61 -5.74 -27.37
C GLY A 127 18.83 -6.93 -26.43
N LYS A 128 20.02 -7.01 -25.81
CA LYS A 128 20.34 -8.05 -24.81
C LYS A 128 19.50 -7.92 -23.55
N HIS A 129 19.20 -6.69 -23.14
CA HIS A 129 18.32 -6.44 -22.01
C HIS A 129 16.90 -6.97 -22.29
N LEU A 130 16.39 -6.76 -23.50
CA LEU A 130 15.09 -7.29 -23.93
C LEU A 130 15.06 -8.83 -23.97
N GLU A 131 16.11 -9.46 -24.47
CA GLU A 131 16.26 -10.93 -24.42
C GLU A 131 16.27 -11.45 -22.98
N LEU A 132 17.05 -10.81 -22.11
CA LEU A 132 17.13 -11.16 -20.69
C LEU A 132 15.78 -10.99 -19.98
N ALA A 133 15.05 -9.91 -20.25
CA ALA A 133 13.72 -9.68 -19.69
C ALA A 133 12.73 -10.78 -20.10
N ARG A 134 12.82 -11.28 -21.35
CA ARG A 134 12.01 -12.40 -21.85
C ARG A 134 12.39 -13.71 -21.17
N GLU A 135 13.68 -14.01 -21.06
CA GLU A 135 14.17 -15.24 -20.41
C GLU A 135 13.70 -15.31 -18.95
N TYR A 136 13.73 -14.18 -18.24
CA TYR A 136 13.38 -14.11 -16.82
C TYR A 136 11.90 -13.81 -16.57
N LEU A 137 11.04 -13.72 -17.58
CA LEU A 137 9.62 -13.37 -17.45
C LEU A 137 8.89 -14.20 -16.37
N ARG A 138 9.18 -15.49 -16.27
CA ARG A 138 8.50 -16.38 -15.31
C ARG A 138 9.19 -16.46 -13.94
N LYS A 139 10.31 -15.77 -13.76
CA LYS A 139 11.06 -15.73 -12.50
C LYS A 139 10.75 -14.45 -11.72
N PRO A 140 10.87 -14.44 -10.38
CA PRO A 140 10.61 -13.26 -9.55
C PRO A 140 11.39 -12.00 -9.96
N GLN A 141 12.63 -12.14 -10.44
CA GLN A 141 13.46 -10.99 -10.86
C GLN A 141 13.07 -10.44 -12.22
N GLY A 142 12.30 -11.20 -13.01
CA GLY A 142 11.85 -10.75 -14.33
C GLY A 142 11.02 -9.48 -14.26
N SER A 143 10.35 -9.20 -13.14
CA SER A 143 9.68 -7.92 -12.91
C SER A 143 10.65 -6.75 -12.90
N ARG A 144 11.75 -6.85 -12.14
CA ARG A 144 12.74 -5.78 -11.99
C ARG A 144 13.54 -5.52 -13.26
N ILE A 145 13.90 -6.59 -13.96
CA ILE A 145 14.60 -6.51 -15.25
C ILE A 145 13.66 -5.82 -16.27
N ALA A 146 12.40 -6.24 -16.37
CA ALA A 146 11.44 -5.61 -17.27
C ALA A 146 11.10 -4.16 -16.87
N GLU A 147 11.03 -3.84 -15.58
CA GLU A 147 10.84 -2.45 -15.12
C GLU A 147 12.02 -1.56 -15.53
N ALA A 148 13.26 -2.01 -15.29
CA ALA A 148 14.43 -1.27 -15.75
C ALA A 148 14.45 -1.11 -17.27
N LEU A 149 14.02 -2.13 -18.02
CA LEU A 149 13.86 -2.05 -19.47
C LEU A 149 12.81 -0.99 -19.86
N GLY A 150 11.67 -0.95 -19.19
CA GLY A 150 10.64 0.07 -19.39
C GLY A 150 11.19 1.49 -19.21
N ALA A 151 11.96 1.73 -18.15
CA ALA A 151 12.62 3.01 -17.91
C ALA A 151 13.60 3.38 -19.04
N ARG A 152 14.42 2.42 -19.49
CA ARG A 152 15.37 2.66 -20.59
C ARG A 152 14.68 2.93 -21.93
N LEU A 153 13.61 2.19 -22.25
CA LEU A 153 12.81 2.43 -23.45
C LEU A 153 12.17 3.81 -23.44
N SER A 154 11.80 4.35 -22.26
CA SER A 154 11.24 5.69 -22.13
C SER A 154 12.22 6.82 -22.43
N ALA A 155 13.52 6.55 -22.39
CA ALA A 155 14.58 7.49 -22.73
C ALA A 155 14.98 7.44 -24.22
N MET A 156 14.44 6.48 -24.99
CA MET A 156 14.69 6.34 -26.42
C MET A 156 13.70 7.16 -27.25
N SER A 157 13.99 7.31 -28.55
CA SER A 157 12.96 7.80 -29.47
C SER A 157 11.83 6.77 -29.56
N THR A 158 10.58 7.24 -29.71
CA THR A 158 9.40 6.37 -29.85
C THR A 158 9.56 5.39 -31.01
N ALA A 159 10.16 5.83 -32.13
CA ALA A 159 10.37 4.99 -33.30
C ALA A 159 11.35 3.84 -33.03
N ASP A 160 12.47 4.12 -32.34
CA ASP A 160 13.47 3.10 -32.02
C ASP A 160 12.91 2.08 -31.02
N ALA A 161 12.26 2.57 -29.95
CA ALA A 161 11.63 1.72 -28.94
C ALA A 161 10.53 0.83 -29.55
N ALA A 162 9.69 1.39 -30.44
CA ALA A 162 8.65 0.64 -31.14
C ALA A 162 9.24 -0.41 -32.09
N GLY A 163 10.27 -0.06 -32.85
CA GLY A 163 10.97 -0.99 -33.74
C GLY A 163 11.52 -2.20 -32.98
N MET A 164 12.16 -1.95 -31.84
CA MET A 164 12.69 -3.00 -30.98
C MET A 164 11.60 -3.95 -30.45
N LEU A 165 10.49 -3.40 -29.94
CA LEU A 165 9.41 -4.23 -29.41
C LEU A 165 8.71 -5.05 -30.51
N LYS A 166 8.54 -4.49 -31.71
CA LYS A 166 8.00 -5.22 -32.87
C LYS A 166 8.90 -6.40 -33.24
N SER A 167 10.19 -6.17 -33.42
CA SER A 167 11.14 -7.23 -33.76
C SER A 167 11.17 -8.34 -32.72
N ALA A 168 11.07 -8.00 -31.43
CA ALA A 168 11.01 -9.00 -30.37
C ALA A 168 9.70 -9.80 -30.35
N SER A 169 8.56 -9.15 -30.66
CA SER A 169 7.27 -9.82 -30.79
C SER A 169 7.25 -10.78 -31.99
N GLU A 170 7.81 -10.37 -33.12
CA GLU A 170 7.93 -11.20 -34.34
C GLU A 170 8.82 -12.43 -34.13
N ALA A 171 9.80 -12.33 -33.24
CA ALA A 171 10.65 -13.44 -32.80
C ALA A 171 9.92 -14.44 -31.86
N GLY A 172 8.60 -14.34 -31.69
CA GLY A 172 7.76 -15.39 -31.09
C GLY A 172 7.81 -15.51 -29.56
N GLY A 173 8.13 -14.43 -28.84
CA GLY A 173 8.11 -14.41 -27.37
C GLY A 173 7.03 -13.53 -26.77
N GLU A 174 6.49 -13.97 -25.64
CA GLU A 174 5.66 -13.13 -24.78
C GLU A 174 6.50 -11.98 -24.21
N LEU A 175 5.98 -10.75 -24.30
CA LEU A 175 6.63 -9.57 -23.76
C LEU A 175 6.06 -9.24 -22.37
N PRO A 176 6.90 -8.81 -21.40
CA PRO A 176 6.50 -8.45 -20.05
C PRO A 176 5.71 -7.11 -19.98
N TYR A 177 4.69 -6.89 -20.80
CA TYR A 177 4.06 -5.57 -20.99
C TYR A 177 3.67 -4.86 -19.69
N ALA A 178 3.02 -5.56 -18.74
CA ALA A 178 2.65 -4.98 -17.45
C ALA A 178 3.87 -4.52 -16.62
N ARG A 179 5.00 -5.19 -16.74
CA ARG A 179 6.24 -4.85 -16.01
C ARG A 179 7.04 -3.76 -16.73
N LEU A 180 7.03 -3.76 -18.07
CA LEU A 180 7.53 -2.62 -18.85
C LEU A 180 6.78 -1.34 -18.45
N ALA A 181 5.46 -1.42 -18.35
CA ALA A 181 4.62 -0.31 -17.91
C ALA A 181 4.91 0.13 -16.48
N ALA A 182 5.15 -0.81 -15.56
CA ALA A 182 5.49 -0.50 -14.16
C ALA A 182 6.75 0.37 -14.06
N GLY A 183 7.78 0.07 -14.87
CA GLY A 183 9.03 0.83 -14.92
C GLY A 183 8.99 2.12 -15.75
N TRP A 184 7.92 2.37 -16.50
CA TRP A 184 7.79 3.59 -17.30
C TRP A 184 7.56 4.82 -16.40
N PRO A 185 8.25 5.96 -16.62
CA PRO A 185 8.08 7.19 -15.84
C PRO A 185 6.64 7.70 -15.88
N GLN A 186 6.10 8.12 -14.74
CA GLN A 186 4.71 8.56 -14.66
C GLN A 186 4.50 9.87 -15.41
N GLU A 187 5.45 10.80 -15.31
CA GLU A 187 5.48 12.07 -16.01
C GLU A 187 5.52 11.94 -17.56
N ASN A 188 5.73 10.73 -18.08
CA ASN A 188 5.81 10.44 -19.51
C ASN A 188 4.71 9.47 -20.01
N VAL A 189 3.50 9.53 -19.46
CA VAL A 189 2.36 8.71 -19.93
C VAL A 189 2.09 8.90 -21.43
N ALA A 190 2.22 10.12 -21.94
CA ALA A 190 2.04 10.41 -23.36
C ALA A 190 3.02 9.66 -24.26
N GLY A 191 4.30 9.62 -23.87
CA GLY A 191 5.32 8.83 -24.58
C GLY A 191 5.02 7.33 -24.57
N PHE A 192 4.41 6.80 -23.49
CA PHE A 192 3.98 5.41 -23.45
C PHE A 192 2.85 5.14 -24.46
N LEU A 193 1.86 6.04 -24.53
CA LEU A 193 0.76 5.92 -25.49
C LEU A 193 1.29 5.98 -26.93
N ASP A 194 2.19 6.92 -27.22
CA ASP A 194 2.84 7.02 -28.53
C ASP A 194 3.64 5.75 -28.87
N LEU A 195 4.33 5.16 -27.89
CA LEU A 195 5.01 3.87 -28.06
C LEU A 195 4.01 2.77 -28.42
N ALA A 196 2.91 2.65 -27.68
CA ALA A 196 1.90 1.62 -27.93
C ALA A 196 1.27 1.77 -29.33
N ILE A 197 0.96 3.00 -29.74
CA ILE A 197 0.44 3.32 -31.09
C ILE A 197 1.48 2.97 -32.15
N ALA A 198 2.73 3.44 -32.00
CA ALA A 198 3.80 3.19 -32.95
C ALA A 198 4.14 1.70 -33.06
N SER A 199 4.07 0.95 -31.95
CA SER A 199 4.26 -0.49 -31.92
C SER A 199 3.05 -1.28 -32.43
N GLY A 200 1.86 -0.66 -32.48
CA GLY A 200 0.59 -1.33 -32.78
C GLY A 200 0.20 -2.39 -31.74
N SER A 201 0.63 -2.24 -30.48
CA SER A 201 0.47 -3.28 -29.46
C SER A 201 -0.61 -2.90 -28.44
N THR A 202 -1.78 -3.55 -28.53
CA THR A 202 -2.83 -3.44 -27.52
C THR A 202 -2.39 -4.05 -26.18
N GLY A 203 -1.49 -5.04 -26.20
CA GLY A 203 -0.94 -5.66 -24.99
C GLY A 203 -0.12 -4.69 -24.13
N LEU A 204 0.55 -3.70 -24.74
CA LEU A 204 1.21 -2.62 -23.98
C LEU A 204 0.20 -1.77 -23.21
N LEU A 205 -0.90 -1.38 -23.87
CA LEU A 205 -1.96 -0.62 -23.22
C LEU A 205 -2.59 -1.42 -22.09
N GLU A 206 -2.93 -2.68 -22.35
CA GLU A 206 -3.49 -3.59 -21.35
C GLU A 206 -2.58 -3.66 -20.12
N GLY A 207 -1.29 -3.93 -20.33
CA GLY A 207 -0.31 -3.96 -19.25
C GLY A 207 -0.23 -2.66 -18.44
N TYR A 208 -0.35 -1.50 -19.09
CA TYR A 208 -0.30 -0.20 -18.43
C TYR A 208 -1.60 0.13 -17.67
N LEU A 209 -2.75 -0.13 -18.28
CA LEU A 209 -4.06 0.14 -17.70
C LEU A 209 -4.34 -0.74 -16.47
N TYR A 210 -3.92 -2.01 -16.49
CA TYR A 210 -4.11 -2.94 -15.36
C TYR A 210 -3.00 -2.88 -14.30
N GLY A 211 -1.84 -2.31 -14.61
CA GLY A 211 -0.68 -2.33 -13.71
C GLY A 211 -0.82 -1.43 -12.48
N ASN A 212 -0.90 -0.11 -12.70
CA ASN A 212 -1.07 0.87 -11.63
C ASN A 212 -2.34 1.68 -11.92
N PRO A 213 -3.39 1.64 -11.06
CA PRO A 213 -4.66 2.29 -11.36
C PRO A 213 -4.57 3.80 -11.62
N ARG A 214 -3.61 4.51 -11.00
CA ARG A 214 -3.43 5.96 -11.19
C ARG A 214 -2.77 6.24 -12.54
N LYS A 215 -1.68 5.54 -12.86
CA LYS A 215 -1.04 5.63 -14.19
C LYS A 215 -2.04 5.22 -15.29
N GLY A 216 -2.76 4.12 -15.07
CA GLY A 216 -3.80 3.63 -15.98
C GLY A 216 -4.91 4.65 -16.21
N SER A 217 -5.35 5.35 -15.16
CA SER A 217 -6.35 6.41 -15.29
C SER A 217 -5.85 7.60 -16.11
N GLU A 218 -4.62 8.05 -15.87
CA GLU A 218 -4.01 9.11 -16.66
C GLU A 218 -3.89 8.73 -18.14
N LEU A 219 -3.49 7.49 -18.43
CA LEU A 219 -3.44 6.96 -19.80
C LEU A 219 -4.83 6.93 -20.43
N LEU A 220 -5.85 6.45 -19.71
CA LEU A 220 -7.23 6.38 -20.21
C LEU A 220 -7.77 7.77 -20.54
N VAL A 221 -7.58 8.75 -19.65
CA VAL A 221 -8.00 10.14 -19.89
C VAL A 221 -7.29 10.74 -21.09
N LEU A 222 -6.01 10.41 -21.30
CA LEU A 222 -5.27 10.84 -22.48
C LEU A 222 -5.81 10.18 -23.76
N MET A 223 -6.10 8.88 -23.72
CA MET A 223 -6.69 8.14 -24.83
C MET A 223 -8.03 8.73 -25.27
N GLU A 224 -8.93 9.03 -24.33
CA GLU A 224 -10.25 9.60 -24.65
C GLU A 224 -10.18 11.01 -25.27
N LYS A 225 -9.07 11.73 -25.09
CA LYS A 225 -8.83 13.06 -25.69
C LYS A 225 -8.17 12.99 -27.07
N ARG A 226 -7.72 11.82 -27.51
CA ARG A 226 -7.03 11.62 -28.79
C ARG A 226 -8.00 11.19 -29.88
N ASN A 227 -7.90 11.85 -31.03
CA ASN A 227 -8.70 11.53 -32.21
C ASN A 227 -7.96 10.63 -33.22
N ASP A 228 -6.71 10.26 -32.94
CA ASP A 228 -5.81 9.51 -33.80
C ASP A 228 -5.55 8.07 -33.31
N LEU A 229 -6.36 7.58 -32.37
CA LEU A 229 -6.23 6.21 -31.87
C LEU A 229 -6.57 5.19 -32.97
N PRO A 230 -5.75 4.14 -33.15
CA PRO A 230 -6.09 3.02 -34.03
C PRO A 230 -7.38 2.32 -33.57
N GLN A 231 -8.18 1.79 -34.50
CA GLN A 231 -9.48 1.17 -34.19
C GLN A 231 -9.39 0.09 -33.10
N GLY A 232 -8.38 -0.78 -33.12
CA GLY A 232 -8.22 -1.83 -32.10
C GLY A 232 -8.04 -1.30 -30.68
N PHE A 233 -7.63 -0.04 -30.52
CA PHE A 233 -7.45 0.61 -29.23
C PHE A 233 -8.80 1.15 -28.73
N SER A 234 -9.59 1.74 -29.62
CA SER A 234 -10.98 2.13 -29.36
C SER A 234 -11.84 0.91 -29.00
N ASP A 235 -11.74 -0.17 -29.79
CA ASP A 235 -12.46 -1.43 -29.54
C ASP A 235 -12.09 -2.02 -28.17
N PHE A 236 -10.82 -1.92 -27.77
CA PHE A 236 -10.37 -2.35 -26.45
C PHE A 236 -11.04 -1.55 -25.33
N ILE A 237 -11.08 -0.22 -25.42
CA ILE A 237 -11.75 0.61 -24.41
C ILE A 237 -13.25 0.29 -24.35
N GLU A 238 -13.93 0.29 -25.50
CA GLU A 238 -15.37 0.04 -25.59
C GLU A 238 -15.75 -1.36 -25.10
N GLY A 239 -14.87 -2.35 -25.31
CA GLY A 239 -15.05 -3.71 -24.83
C GLY A 239 -14.83 -3.89 -23.32
N ASN A 240 -14.31 -2.88 -22.60
CA ASN A 240 -13.94 -2.98 -21.19
C ASN A 240 -14.57 -1.86 -20.31
N PRO A 241 -15.92 -1.74 -20.25
CA PRO A 241 -16.58 -0.69 -19.48
C PRO A 241 -16.25 -0.73 -17.98
N GLU A 242 -16.13 -1.91 -17.37
CA GLU A 242 -15.77 -2.02 -15.94
C GLU A 242 -14.38 -1.43 -15.64
N LEU A 243 -13.41 -1.64 -16.53
CA LEU A 243 -12.07 -1.07 -16.42
C LEU A 243 -12.14 0.46 -16.42
N ILE A 244 -12.93 1.05 -17.32
CA ILE A 244 -13.16 2.49 -17.37
C ILE A 244 -13.68 2.99 -16.02
N GLY A 245 -14.74 2.37 -15.50
CA GLY A 245 -15.31 2.76 -14.21
C GLY A 245 -14.31 2.62 -13.06
N HIS A 246 -13.49 1.57 -13.08
CA HIS A 246 -12.43 1.37 -12.08
C HIS A 246 -11.35 2.44 -12.17
N LEU A 247 -10.89 2.79 -13.36
CA LEU A 247 -9.82 3.78 -13.56
C LEU A 247 -10.29 5.20 -13.28
N TYR A 248 -11.52 5.56 -13.63
CA TYR A 248 -12.06 6.91 -13.36
C TYR A 248 -12.21 7.22 -11.86
N ARG A 249 -12.32 6.18 -11.02
CA ARG A 249 -12.18 6.33 -9.57
C ARG A 249 -10.83 6.92 -9.17
N TYR A 250 -9.75 6.55 -9.87
CA TYR A 250 -8.37 7.00 -9.60
C TYR A 250 -7.90 8.16 -10.48
N ALA A 251 -8.80 8.74 -11.28
CA ALA A 251 -8.48 9.90 -12.10
C ALA A 251 -8.03 11.07 -11.24
N ASP A 252 -7.09 11.86 -11.76
CA ASP A 252 -6.62 13.06 -11.09
C ASP A 252 -7.78 14.05 -10.82
N PRO A 253 -7.79 14.79 -9.70
CA PRO A 253 -8.84 15.77 -9.40
C PRO A 253 -9.03 16.88 -10.46
N SER A 254 -8.08 17.04 -11.39
CA SER A 254 -8.26 17.90 -12.57
C SER A 254 -9.31 17.39 -13.57
N VAL A 255 -9.68 16.10 -13.51
CA VAL A 255 -10.83 15.56 -14.25
C VAL A 255 -12.13 15.94 -13.52
N PRO A 256 -13.12 16.53 -14.20
CA PRO A 256 -14.37 16.97 -13.57
C PRO A 256 -15.04 15.87 -12.74
N LEU A 257 -15.44 16.22 -11.50
CA LEU A 257 -16.02 15.26 -10.55
C LEU A 257 -17.26 14.53 -11.12
N GLU A 258 -18.14 15.26 -11.81
CA GLU A 258 -19.34 14.67 -12.43
C GLU A 258 -19.01 13.68 -13.54
N GLU A 259 -17.94 13.93 -14.30
CA GLU A 259 -17.47 13.00 -15.32
C GLU A 259 -16.95 11.71 -14.67
N ARG A 260 -16.17 11.82 -13.59
CA ARG A 260 -15.69 10.66 -12.82
C ARG A 260 -16.85 9.84 -12.25
N ILE A 261 -17.87 10.50 -11.69
CA ILE A 261 -19.08 9.84 -11.16
C ILE A 261 -19.84 9.12 -12.29
N ALA A 262 -20.04 9.77 -13.44
CA ALA A 262 -20.73 9.17 -14.57
C ALA A 262 -20.01 7.91 -15.07
N ARG A 263 -18.68 7.97 -15.19
CA ARG A 263 -17.85 6.85 -15.65
C ARG A 263 -17.83 5.68 -14.66
N MET A 264 -17.89 5.94 -13.37
CA MET A 264 -18.04 4.89 -12.34
C MET A 264 -19.35 4.10 -12.48
N GLY A 265 -20.38 4.63 -13.15
CA GLY A 265 -21.61 3.90 -13.48
C GLY A 265 -21.39 2.64 -14.31
N ASN A 266 -20.21 2.49 -14.93
CA ASN A 266 -19.84 1.29 -15.67
C ASN A 266 -19.45 0.08 -14.78
N LEU A 267 -19.31 0.27 -13.47
CA LEU A 267 -18.98 -0.81 -12.54
C LEU A 267 -20.21 -1.72 -12.30
N SER A 268 -20.04 -3.04 -12.40
CA SER A 268 -21.15 -3.99 -12.24
C SER A 268 -21.93 -3.83 -10.93
N PHE A 269 -21.23 -3.60 -9.81
CA PHE A 269 -21.88 -3.40 -8.51
C PHE A 269 -22.66 -2.07 -8.40
N LEU A 270 -22.56 -1.19 -9.39
CA LEU A 270 -23.28 0.08 -9.48
C LEU A 270 -24.32 0.13 -10.59
N LYS A 271 -24.37 -0.90 -11.45
CA LYS A 271 -25.18 -0.87 -12.69
C LYS A 271 -26.68 -0.68 -12.45
N ASP A 272 -27.18 -1.20 -11.33
CA ASP A 272 -28.60 -1.11 -10.94
C ASP A 272 -28.85 -0.02 -9.88
N SER A 273 -27.87 0.83 -9.59
CA SER A 273 -28.03 1.94 -8.65
C SER A 273 -28.91 3.03 -9.23
N THR A 274 -29.72 3.67 -8.38
CA THR A 274 -30.37 4.92 -8.76
C THR A 274 -29.31 6.01 -9.00
N PRO A 275 -29.63 7.10 -9.72
CA PRO A 275 -28.70 8.21 -9.89
C PRO A 275 -28.12 8.74 -8.56
N GLU A 276 -28.97 8.83 -7.53
CA GLU A 276 -28.57 9.26 -6.19
C GLU A 276 -27.65 8.23 -5.52
N GLY A 277 -27.97 6.93 -5.62
CA GLY A 277 -27.15 5.86 -5.05
C GLY A 277 -25.79 5.73 -5.74
N LEU A 278 -25.74 5.87 -7.08
CA LEU A 278 -24.50 5.94 -7.83
C LEU A 278 -23.65 7.11 -7.33
N ARG A 279 -24.25 8.30 -7.21
CA ARG A 279 -23.56 9.51 -6.77
C ARG A 279 -22.98 9.33 -5.36
N GLU A 280 -23.77 8.84 -4.42
CA GLU A 280 -23.35 8.60 -3.04
C GLU A 280 -22.16 7.63 -2.97
N ILE A 281 -22.26 6.47 -3.63
CA ILE A 281 -21.20 5.47 -3.62
C ILE A 281 -19.95 5.99 -4.34
N ALA A 282 -20.10 6.67 -5.48
CA ALA A 282 -19.00 7.25 -6.22
C ALA A 282 -18.26 8.30 -5.39
N LEU A 283 -18.97 9.23 -4.74
CA LEU A 283 -18.37 10.25 -3.88
C LEU A 283 -17.56 9.64 -2.73
N LYS A 284 -18.07 8.60 -2.09
CA LYS A 284 -17.34 7.86 -1.04
C LYS A 284 -16.04 7.22 -1.55
N GLN A 285 -16.06 6.62 -2.74
CA GLN A 285 -14.89 5.96 -3.32
C GLN A 285 -13.85 6.97 -3.84
N ILE A 286 -14.32 8.04 -4.48
CA ILE A 286 -13.48 9.11 -5.03
C ILE A 286 -12.83 9.91 -3.90
N SER A 287 -13.61 10.37 -2.93
CA SER A 287 -13.06 11.10 -1.75
C SER A 287 -12.01 10.27 -1.03
N THR A 288 -12.22 8.96 -0.91
CA THR A 288 -11.23 8.04 -0.35
C THR A 288 -9.91 8.06 -1.10
N VAL A 289 -9.94 8.03 -2.44
CA VAL A 289 -8.70 8.07 -3.23
C VAL A 289 -8.05 9.45 -3.16
N ASP A 290 -8.80 10.50 -3.46
CA ASP A 290 -8.27 11.85 -3.62
C ASP A 290 -7.67 12.38 -2.31
N ILE A 291 -8.39 12.22 -1.19
CA ILE A 291 -7.91 12.69 0.11
C ILE A 291 -6.73 11.83 0.58
N ASN A 292 -6.70 10.53 0.31
CA ASN A 292 -5.53 9.71 0.66
C ASN A 292 -4.27 10.14 -0.06
N GLU A 293 -4.41 10.40 -1.36
CA GLU A 293 -3.28 10.85 -2.17
C GLU A 293 -2.82 12.24 -1.75
N LEU A 294 -3.75 13.13 -1.40
CA LEU A 294 -3.41 14.43 -0.81
C LEU A 294 -2.68 14.27 0.54
N MET A 295 -3.18 13.42 1.42
CA MET A 295 -2.58 13.15 2.75
C MET A 295 -1.25 12.41 2.67
N LYS A 296 -0.96 11.75 1.54
CA LYS A 296 0.29 11.02 1.28
C LYS A 296 1.35 11.87 0.59
N ASN A 297 0.96 12.64 -0.42
CA ASN A 297 1.90 13.35 -1.29
C ASN A 297 1.95 14.87 -1.01
N GLY A 298 0.99 15.42 -0.27
CA GLY A 298 0.97 16.81 0.17
C GLY A 298 1.83 17.06 1.41
N PRO A 299 1.58 18.17 2.14
CA PRO A 299 2.15 18.38 3.47
C PRO A 299 1.92 17.17 4.37
N ASP A 300 2.86 16.87 5.28
CA ASP A 300 2.70 15.78 6.25
C ASP A 300 1.70 16.17 7.35
N TYR A 301 0.42 16.18 6.98
CA TYR A 301 -0.70 16.54 7.84
C TYR A 301 -0.80 15.63 9.06
N ARG A 302 -0.47 14.34 8.91
CA ARG A 302 -0.49 13.38 10.03
C ARG A 302 0.58 13.72 11.05
N TYR A 303 1.81 14.04 10.60
CA TYR A 303 2.86 14.52 11.49
C TYR A 303 2.47 15.84 12.17
N ALA A 304 1.96 16.81 11.41
CA ALA A 304 1.53 18.09 11.96
C ALA A 304 0.43 17.93 13.03
N PHE A 305 -0.55 17.06 12.77
CA PHE A 305 -1.62 16.74 13.70
C PHE A 305 -1.10 16.09 14.99
N ARG A 306 -0.28 15.04 14.87
CA ARG A 306 0.29 14.31 16.01
C ARG A 306 1.09 15.21 16.96
N HIS A 307 1.72 16.25 16.43
CA HIS A 307 2.54 17.19 17.21
C HIS A 307 1.80 18.49 17.57
N GLY A 308 0.50 18.58 17.29
CA GLY A 308 -0.32 19.76 17.60
C GLY A 308 0.05 21.00 16.80
N ALA A 309 0.80 20.87 15.70
CA ALA A 309 1.13 21.96 14.79
C ALA A 309 -0.07 22.35 13.90
N MET A 310 -1.00 21.41 13.68
CA MET A 310 -2.29 21.65 13.07
C MET A 310 -3.38 20.89 13.82
N THR A 311 -4.54 21.51 13.97
CA THR A 311 -5.77 20.88 14.45
C THR A 311 -6.45 20.11 13.32
N ALA A 312 -7.36 19.20 13.69
CA ALA A 312 -8.13 18.44 12.70
C ALA A 312 -8.94 19.35 11.75
N GLU A 313 -9.54 20.43 12.26
CA GLU A 313 -10.30 21.40 11.45
C GLU A 313 -9.40 22.23 10.52
N GLU A 314 -8.19 22.60 10.94
CA GLU A 314 -7.22 23.26 10.04
C GLU A 314 -6.80 22.35 8.88
N ILE A 315 -6.63 21.05 9.15
CA ILE A 315 -6.34 20.07 8.11
C ILE A 315 -7.55 19.88 7.18
N LEU A 316 -8.76 19.80 7.74
CA LEU A 316 -9.97 19.74 6.93
C LEU A 316 -10.09 20.93 5.99
N GLU A 317 -9.82 22.15 6.49
CA GLU A 317 -9.88 23.36 5.66
C GLU A 317 -8.80 23.37 4.57
N ALA A 318 -7.59 22.90 4.88
CA ALA A 318 -6.56 22.69 3.87
C ALA A 318 -7.00 21.70 2.78
N VAL A 319 -7.63 20.58 3.18
CA VAL A 319 -8.18 19.58 2.25
C VAL A 319 -9.29 20.16 1.38
N ARG A 320 -10.20 20.97 1.95
CA ARG A 320 -11.25 21.64 1.18
C ARG A 320 -10.69 22.61 0.14
N LYS A 321 -9.62 23.32 0.49
CA LYS A 321 -8.95 24.25 -0.42
C LYS A 321 -8.31 23.54 -1.61
N GLU A 322 -7.70 22.38 -1.38
CA GLU A 322 -7.06 21.58 -2.43
C GLU A 322 -8.08 20.76 -3.26
N LEU A 323 -9.22 20.37 -2.67
CA LEU A 323 -10.26 19.57 -3.31
C LEU A 323 -11.65 20.26 -3.25
N PRO A 324 -11.82 21.47 -3.82
CA PRO A 324 -13.02 22.28 -3.64
C PRO A 324 -14.27 21.64 -4.24
N ALA A 325 -14.14 20.94 -5.38
CA ALA A 325 -15.28 20.25 -6.00
C ALA A 325 -15.80 19.11 -5.12
N MET A 326 -14.91 18.36 -4.47
CA MET A 326 -15.27 17.29 -3.55
C MET A 326 -15.96 17.85 -2.31
N ALA A 327 -15.38 18.88 -1.70
CA ALA A 327 -15.94 19.55 -0.53
C ALA A 327 -17.33 20.13 -0.79
N ALA A 328 -17.54 20.72 -1.98
CA ALA A 328 -18.84 21.25 -2.40
C ALA A 328 -19.86 20.14 -2.67
N ALA A 329 -19.43 19.00 -3.19
CA ALA A 329 -20.31 17.88 -3.50
C ALA A 329 -20.74 17.08 -2.25
N SER A 330 -19.85 16.93 -1.27
CA SER A 330 -20.16 16.26 0.01
C SER A 330 -19.22 16.69 1.14
N ASP A 331 -19.73 17.54 2.03
CA ASP A 331 -19.04 17.89 3.28
C ASP A 331 -18.88 16.66 4.19
N TYR A 332 -19.90 15.80 4.21
CA TYR A 332 -19.90 14.55 4.97
C TYR A 332 -18.73 13.63 4.58
N GLU A 333 -18.59 13.29 3.29
CA GLU A 333 -17.53 12.39 2.84
C GLU A 333 -16.14 13.01 3.06
N THR A 334 -16.01 14.32 2.86
CA THR A 334 -14.75 15.04 3.08
C THR A 334 -14.34 14.95 4.55
N ARG A 335 -15.25 15.28 5.49
CA ARG A 335 -15.00 15.21 6.94
C ARG A 335 -14.70 13.80 7.42
N VAL A 336 -15.52 12.84 7.02
CA VAL A 336 -15.35 11.43 7.41
C VAL A 336 -14.02 10.91 6.89
N ARG A 337 -13.59 11.29 5.69
CA ARG A 337 -12.31 10.84 5.17
C ARG A 337 -11.12 11.46 5.88
N VAL A 338 -11.14 12.75 6.16
CA VAL A 338 -10.08 13.38 6.97
C VAL A 338 -10.04 12.77 8.38
N PHE A 339 -11.20 12.52 8.99
CA PHE A 339 -11.29 11.78 10.25
C PHE A 339 -10.61 10.41 10.16
N ASN A 340 -10.88 9.63 9.09
CA ASN A 340 -10.28 8.31 8.92
C ASN A 340 -8.74 8.38 8.79
N GLU A 341 -8.20 9.45 8.22
CA GLU A 341 -6.76 9.64 8.07
C GLU A 341 -6.06 10.09 9.36
N LEU A 342 -6.78 10.81 10.23
CA LEU A 342 -6.24 11.36 11.47
C LEU A 342 -6.52 10.48 12.70
N ALA A 343 -7.54 9.63 12.65
CA ALA A 343 -7.95 8.82 13.81
C ALA A 343 -6.85 7.86 14.30
N SER A 344 -5.99 7.36 13.41
CA SER A 344 -4.84 6.53 13.81
C SER A 344 -3.77 7.28 14.58
N GLU A 345 -3.76 8.61 14.49
CA GLU A 345 -2.81 9.48 15.19
C GLU A 345 -3.36 9.90 16.56
N ASP A 346 -4.60 10.39 16.60
CA ASP A 346 -5.34 10.69 17.82
C ASP A 346 -6.86 10.62 17.55
N ALA A 347 -7.47 9.50 17.93
CA ALA A 347 -8.89 9.25 17.67
C ALA A 347 -9.83 10.26 18.35
N ASN A 348 -9.49 10.73 19.55
CA ASN A 348 -10.34 11.67 20.30
C ASN A 348 -10.28 13.07 19.69
N ALA A 349 -9.07 13.54 19.36
CA ALA A 349 -8.91 14.84 18.71
C ALA A 349 -9.52 14.84 17.30
N ALA A 350 -9.36 13.74 16.54
CA ALA A 350 -9.96 13.61 15.21
C ALA A 350 -11.50 13.55 15.27
N PHE A 351 -12.08 12.96 16.32
CA PHE A 351 -13.54 12.82 16.49
C PHE A 351 -14.28 14.15 16.43
N ALA A 352 -13.64 15.27 16.77
CA ALA A 352 -14.20 16.61 16.62
C ALA A 352 -14.78 16.85 15.22
N LEU A 353 -14.12 16.34 14.17
CA LEU A 353 -14.52 16.47 12.76
C LEU A 353 -15.89 15.87 12.44
N ILE A 354 -16.30 14.83 13.17
CA ILE A 354 -17.54 14.09 12.93
C ILE A 354 -18.54 14.22 14.09
N SER A 355 -18.16 14.91 15.16
CA SER A 355 -18.95 15.01 16.39
C SER A 355 -20.34 15.66 16.19
N HIS A 356 -20.44 16.57 15.22
CA HIS A 356 -21.67 17.31 14.88
C HIS A 356 -22.57 16.57 13.88
N LEU A 357 -22.11 15.43 13.33
CA LEU A 357 -22.92 14.63 12.41
C LEU A 357 -24.10 13.97 13.16
N PRO A 358 -25.19 13.65 12.44
CA PRO A 358 -26.25 12.78 12.97
C PRO A 358 -25.67 11.53 13.62
N GLU A 359 -26.26 11.10 14.73
CA GLU A 359 -25.71 10.01 15.56
C GLU A 359 -25.45 8.72 14.77
N GLU A 360 -26.38 8.34 13.89
CA GLU A 360 -26.21 7.18 13.03
C GLU A 360 -25.00 7.31 12.10
N GLN A 361 -24.86 8.43 11.40
CA GLN A 361 -23.74 8.69 10.50
C GLN A 361 -22.39 8.73 11.24
N ARG A 362 -22.37 9.39 12.39
CA ARG A 362 -21.19 9.45 13.27
C ARG A 362 -20.77 8.06 13.74
N ASN A 363 -21.73 7.24 14.19
CA ASN A 363 -21.46 5.88 14.65
C ASN A 363 -20.96 4.99 13.51
N LEU A 364 -21.56 5.09 12.32
CA LEU A 364 -21.11 4.37 11.13
C LEU A 364 -19.68 4.75 10.74
N ALA A 365 -19.33 6.04 10.77
CA ALA A 365 -17.96 6.50 10.48
C ALA A 365 -16.94 5.91 11.47
N VAL A 366 -17.24 5.95 12.77
CA VAL A 366 -16.39 5.35 13.82
C VAL A 366 -16.24 3.84 13.64
N ILE A 367 -17.35 3.11 13.48
CA ILE A 367 -17.34 1.65 13.37
C ILE A 367 -16.58 1.21 12.11
N HIS A 368 -16.82 1.90 10.99
CA HIS A 368 -16.10 1.66 9.74
C HIS A 368 -14.59 1.82 9.94
N GLN A 369 -14.17 2.90 10.61
CA GLN A 369 -12.76 3.16 10.86
C GLN A 369 -12.12 2.14 11.82
N ALA A 370 -12.84 1.73 12.87
CA ALA A 370 -12.38 0.66 13.76
C ALA A 370 -12.16 -0.66 13.00
N ARG A 371 -13.08 -1.00 12.10
CA ARG A 371 -13.05 -2.23 11.28
C ARG A 371 -11.88 -2.30 10.32
N TRP A 372 -11.53 -1.20 9.65
CA TRP A 372 -10.55 -1.24 8.56
C TRP A 372 -9.14 -0.84 9.00
N THR A 373 -9.02 0.15 9.89
CA THR A 373 -7.74 0.73 10.28
C THR A 373 -7.22 0.14 11.59
N PHE A 374 -8.10 -0.14 12.55
CA PHE A 374 -7.72 -0.64 13.87
C PHE A 374 -7.81 -2.17 14.02
N ARG A 375 -8.11 -2.91 12.95
CA ARG A 375 -8.24 -4.38 13.01
C ARG A 375 -6.96 -5.12 13.45
N ASN A 376 -5.79 -4.48 13.29
CA ASN A 376 -4.48 -5.03 13.60
C ASN A 376 -3.71 -4.18 14.65
N THR A 377 -4.43 -3.40 15.47
CA THR A 377 -3.83 -2.59 16.54
C THR A 377 -3.94 -3.29 17.90
N SER A 378 -3.39 -2.68 18.96
CA SER A 378 -3.57 -3.17 20.32
C SER A 378 -5.06 -3.19 20.73
N PRO A 379 -5.46 -4.05 21.68
CA PRO A 379 -6.84 -4.12 22.16
C PRO A 379 -7.35 -2.76 22.67
N ASP A 380 -6.50 -2.02 23.36
CA ASP A 380 -6.85 -0.70 23.89
C ASP A 380 -7.08 0.33 22.77
N ALA A 381 -6.26 0.34 21.71
CA ALA A 381 -6.44 1.26 20.60
C ALA A 381 -7.72 0.96 19.81
N PHE A 382 -8.00 -0.32 19.55
CA PHE A 382 -9.25 -0.74 18.91
C PHE A 382 -10.47 -0.36 19.78
N TYR A 383 -10.40 -0.63 21.08
CA TYR A 383 -11.48 -0.33 22.03
C TYR A 383 -11.73 1.18 22.17
N ALA A 384 -10.67 1.98 22.27
CA ALA A 384 -10.77 3.44 22.32
C ALA A 384 -11.46 3.97 21.07
N MET A 385 -11.09 3.47 19.89
CA MET A 385 -11.70 3.87 18.62
C MET A 385 -13.19 3.48 18.56
N ILE A 386 -13.51 2.19 18.73
CA ILE A 386 -14.91 1.71 18.60
C ILE A 386 -15.82 2.20 19.74
N GLY A 387 -15.22 2.65 20.85
CA GLY A 387 -15.90 3.29 21.98
C GLY A 387 -16.43 4.69 21.67
N LEU A 388 -15.91 5.36 20.64
CA LEU A 388 -16.43 6.66 20.19
C LEU A 388 -17.85 6.57 19.60
N ALA A 389 -18.25 5.38 19.14
CA ALA A 389 -19.61 5.10 18.68
C ALA A 389 -20.50 4.75 19.88
N GLY A 390 -20.93 5.78 20.61
CA GLY A 390 -21.89 5.65 21.71
C GLY A 390 -23.35 5.62 21.24
N GLY A 391 -24.27 5.31 22.16
CA GLY A 391 -25.71 5.25 21.88
C GLY A 391 -26.19 3.89 21.33
N PRO A 392 -27.51 3.72 21.11
CA PRO A 392 -28.05 2.53 20.47
C PRO A 392 -27.66 2.49 18.99
N ASP A 393 -27.15 1.36 18.54
CA ASP A 393 -26.85 1.16 17.11
C ASP A 393 -28.15 1.09 16.29
N SER A 394 -28.15 1.71 15.11
CA SER A 394 -29.10 1.35 14.05
C SER A 394 -28.86 -0.09 13.58
N ALA A 395 -29.80 -0.66 12.81
CA ALA A 395 -29.65 -2.04 12.31
C ALA A 395 -28.33 -2.22 11.52
N ASP A 396 -27.97 -1.24 10.70
CA ASP A 396 -26.75 -1.26 9.91
C ASP A 396 -25.50 -1.09 10.77
N ALA A 397 -25.52 -0.15 11.73
CA ALA A 397 -24.42 0.04 12.67
C ALA A 397 -24.18 -1.21 13.52
N ALA A 398 -25.23 -1.90 13.97
CA ALA A 398 -25.12 -3.11 14.78
C ALA A 398 -24.45 -4.24 13.99
N SER A 399 -24.83 -4.43 12.73
CA SER A 399 -24.22 -5.41 11.83
C SER A 399 -22.74 -5.11 11.59
N GLN A 400 -22.41 -3.85 11.30
CA GLN A 400 -21.02 -3.43 11.08
C GLN A 400 -20.17 -3.52 12.35
N ARG A 401 -20.73 -3.22 13.52
CA ARG A 401 -20.04 -3.36 14.82
C ARG A 401 -19.73 -4.83 15.09
N ALA A 402 -20.70 -5.72 14.86
CA ALA A 402 -20.48 -7.15 15.01
C ALA A 402 -19.38 -7.67 14.08
N ASP A 403 -19.34 -7.20 12.82
CA ASP A 403 -18.28 -7.56 11.88
C ASP A 403 -16.90 -6.99 12.28
N ALA A 404 -16.86 -5.75 12.76
CA ALA A 404 -15.64 -5.13 13.28
C ALA A 404 -15.04 -5.94 14.44
N TRP A 405 -15.86 -6.30 15.44
CA TRP A 405 -15.44 -7.16 16.54
C TRP A 405 -15.05 -8.55 16.06
N SER A 406 -15.81 -9.15 15.13
CA SER A 406 -15.49 -10.48 14.62
C SER A 406 -14.15 -10.52 13.89
N THR A 407 -13.86 -9.49 13.10
CA THR A 407 -12.59 -9.35 12.38
C THR A 407 -11.44 -9.13 13.37
N TYR A 408 -11.61 -8.21 14.32
CA TYR A 408 -10.60 -7.89 15.32
C TYR A 408 -10.29 -9.07 16.24
N GLY A 409 -11.31 -9.65 16.87
CA GLY A 409 -11.15 -10.67 17.90
C GLY A 409 -10.47 -11.95 17.41
N ARG A 410 -10.62 -12.30 16.13
CA ARG A 410 -9.90 -13.43 15.52
C ARG A 410 -8.40 -13.18 15.47
N GLY A 411 -7.99 -12.00 14.99
CA GLY A 411 -6.58 -11.61 14.92
C GLY A 411 -5.98 -11.41 16.31
N ALA A 412 -6.68 -10.69 17.17
CA ALA A 412 -6.22 -10.35 18.51
C ALA A 412 -5.99 -11.58 19.39
N TYR A 413 -6.88 -12.58 19.39
CA TYR A 413 -6.63 -13.79 20.17
C TYR A 413 -5.43 -14.59 19.65
N GLY A 414 -5.25 -14.66 18.33
CA GLY A 414 -4.09 -15.31 17.73
C GLY A 414 -2.77 -14.62 18.07
N GLU A 415 -2.76 -13.29 18.16
CA GLU A 415 -1.55 -12.51 18.47
C GLU A 415 -1.25 -12.43 19.97
N TYR A 416 -2.26 -12.20 20.81
CA TYR A 416 -2.10 -11.89 22.23
C TYR A 416 -2.47 -13.04 23.18
N GLY A 417 -3.11 -14.11 22.69
CA GLY A 417 -3.40 -15.32 23.48
C GLY A 417 -4.16 -15.04 24.78
N SER A 418 -3.62 -15.54 25.90
CA SER A 418 -4.24 -15.41 27.23
C SER A 418 -4.40 -13.97 27.70
N TYR A 419 -3.49 -13.07 27.31
CA TYR A 419 -3.61 -11.65 27.63
C TYR A 419 -4.91 -11.06 27.08
N TYR A 420 -5.31 -11.43 25.86
CA TYR A 420 -6.57 -10.98 25.28
C TYR A 420 -7.79 -11.53 26.02
N LEU A 421 -7.72 -12.75 26.55
CA LEU A 421 -8.79 -13.32 27.38
C LEU A 421 -9.00 -12.47 28.65
N ASP A 422 -7.92 -12.18 29.37
CA ASP A 422 -7.95 -11.38 30.59
C ASP A 422 -8.41 -9.94 30.31
N TRP A 423 -7.95 -9.39 29.21
CA TRP A 423 -8.40 -8.08 28.73
C TRP A 423 -9.91 -8.06 28.47
N VAL A 424 -10.46 -9.05 27.74
CA VAL A 424 -11.93 -9.15 27.51
C VAL A 424 -12.71 -9.34 28.81
N ARG A 425 -12.15 -10.07 29.80
CA ARG A 425 -12.78 -10.21 31.14
C ARG A 425 -12.87 -8.87 31.87
N GLY A 426 -11.83 -8.04 31.74
CA GLY A 426 -11.68 -6.74 32.38
C GLY A 426 -12.48 -5.60 31.74
N LEU A 427 -13.05 -5.80 30.54
CA LEU A 427 -13.85 -4.77 29.87
C LEU A 427 -15.05 -4.33 30.73
N PRO A 428 -15.38 -3.02 30.75
CA PRO A 428 -16.56 -2.52 31.45
C PRO A 428 -17.85 -3.04 30.80
N PRO A 429 -18.95 -3.20 31.56
CA PRO A 429 -20.24 -3.61 31.01
C PRO A 429 -20.70 -2.71 29.85
N GLY A 430 -21.26 -3.29 28.80
CA GLY A 430 -21.79 -2.57 27.65
C GLY A 430 -21.68 -3.35 26.34
N ILE A 431 -22.20 -2.76 25.25
CA ILE A 431 -22.28 -3.41 23.93
C ILE A 431 -20.92 -3.93 23.43
N ASN A 432 -19.85 -3.17 23.64
CA ASN A 432 -18.50 -3.55 23.20
C ASN A 432 -17.97 -4.78 23.97
N ARG A 433 -18.27 -4.90 25.27
CA ARG A 433 -17.93 -6.10 26.05
C ARG A 433 -18.73 -7.30 25.56
N ASP A 434 -20.03 -7.13 25.34
CA ASP A 434 -20.89 -8.21 24.87
C ASP A 434 -20.43 -8.75 23.51
N MET A 435 -20.06 -7.86 22.58
CA MET A 435 -19.53 -8.22 21.26
C MET A 435 -18.15 -8.87 21.34
N ALA A 436 -17.24 -8.36 22.18
CA ALA A 436 -15.93 -8.95 22.41
C ALA A 436 -16.04 -10.38 22.95
N ARG A 437 -16.91 -10.59 23.96
CA ARG A 437 -17.19 -11.91 24.56
C ARG A 437 -17.83 -12.86 23.55
N SER A 438 -18.85 -12.41 22.81
CA SER A 438 -19.50 -13.21 21.77
C SER A 438 -18.53 -13.66 20.69
N THR A 439 -17.66 -12.75 20.22
CA THR A 439 -16.64 -13.07 19.23
C THR A 439 -15.62 -14.07 19.79
N LEU A 440 -15.12 -13.83 21.00
CA LEU A 440 -14.12 -14.68 21.62
C LEU A 440 -14.63 -16.10 21.86
N SER A 441 -15.89 -16.27 22.30
CA SER A 441 -16.55 -17.57 22.38
C SER A 441 -16.48 -18.33 21.04
N LYS A 442 -16.86 -17.68 19.93
CA LYS A 442 -16.79 -18.30 18.58
C LYS A 442 -15.36 -18.69 18.19
N VAL A 443 -14.39 -17.82 18.46
CA VAL A 443 -12.97 -18.09 18.16
C VAL A 443 -12.48 -19.30 18.95
N LEU A 444 -12.81 -19.38 20.24
CA LEU A 444 -12.42 -20.49 21.12
C LEU A 444 -13.09 -21.82 20.73
N GLN A 445 -14.36 -21.79 20.33
CA GLN A 445 -15.03 -22.97 19.76
C GLN A 445 -14.30 -23.46 18.51
N ALA A 446 -13.92 -22.56 17.60
CA ALA A 446 -13.18 -22.91 16.38
C ALA A 446 -11.78 -23.49 16.67
N GLN A 447 -11.19 -23.17 17.82
CA GLN A 447 -9.90 -23.69 18.27
C GLN A 447 -10.02 -24.90 19.21
N ASN A 448 -11.18 -25.55 19.29
CA ASN A 448 -11.43 -26.72 20.14
C ASN A 448 -11.22 -26.44 21.66
N GLN A 449 -11.60 -25.25 22.13
CA GLN A 449 -11.56 -24.87 23.55
C GLN A 449 -12.97 -24.61 24.10
N PRO A 450 -13.87 -25.63 24.12
CA PRO A 450 -15.30 -25.43 24.40
C PRO A 450 -15.60 -24.99 25.84
N ASP A 451 -14.82 -25.44 26.83
CA ASP A 451 -15.04 -25.05 28.23
C ASP A 451 -14.72 -23.59 28.47
N LEU A 452 -13.64 -23.10 27.85
CA LEU A 452 -13.29 -21.68 27.87
C LEU A 452 -14.30 -20.86 27.07
N ALA A 453 -14.80 -21.37 25.93
CA ALA A 453 -15.84 -20.69 25.15
C ALA A 453 -17.13 -20.44 25.97
N LYS A 454 -17.58 -21.43 26.75
CA LYS A 454 -18.75 -21.30 27.65
C LYS A 454 -18.60 -20.18 28.67
N GLU A 455 -17.38 -19.91 29.14
CA GLU A 455 -17.12 -18.78 30.05
C GLU A 455 -17.52 -17.44 29.42
N PHE A 456 -17.31 -17.28 28.11
CA PHE A 456 -17.58 -16.06 27.37
C PHE A 456 -19.02 -16.00 26.80
N GLU A 457 -19.74 -17.12 26.75
CA GLU A 457 -21.18 -17.18 26.40
C GLU A 457 -22.08 -16.67 27.52
N GLN A 458 -21.68 -16.88 28.77
CA GLN A 458 -22.48 -16.48 29.92
C GLN A 458 -22.55 -14.95 30.00
N LYS A 459 -23.74 -14.38 29.85
CA LYS A 459 -24.03 -13.01 30.30
C LYS A 459 -23.94 -13.04 31.82
N ARG A 460 -22.83 -12.59 32.40
CA ARG A 460 -22.78 -12.38 33.86
C ARG A 460 -23.83 -11.30 34.21
N PRO A 461 -24.70 -11.56 35.19
CA PRO A 461 -25.73 -10.62 35.61
C PRO A 461 -25.14 -9.30 36.13
#